data_AF-A0A067QTA1-F1
#
_entry.id   AF-A0A067QTA1-F1
#
_cell.length_a   1.000
_cell.length_b   1.000
_cell.length_c   1.000
_cell.angle_alpha   90.00
_cell.angle_beta   90.00
_cell.angle_gamma   90.00
#
_symmetry.space_group_name_H-M   'P 1'
#
loop_
_entity.id
_entity.type
_entity.pdbx_description
1 polymer ?
#
loop_
_entity_poly.entity_id
_entity_poly.type
_entity_poly.pdbx_seq_one_letter_code
_entity_poly.pdbx_strand_id
1 'polypeptide(L)'
;MASLIKTAVRTYRHLVYDLADPRTSEWFLMGSPLYPLGILLSYVYFVKVAGPRYMKDRPAYSLNRIVALYNIIQILLNVAIFIKAVKIVMMQNIVCEAVDYSDSPRALYVRIQSWRTVWSDGFAPSVYITQLHA
;
A
#
# COMPACT_ATOMS: atom_id res chain seq x y z
N MET A 1 -27.65 12.08 -21.54
CA MET A 1 -26.55 11.14 -21.20
C MET A 1 -25.14 11.77 -21.32
N ALA A 2 -24.83 12.51 -22.39
CA ALA A 2 -23.50 13.14 -22.55
C ALA A 2 -23.13 14.15 -21.43
N SER A 3 -24.11 14.87 -20.87
CA SER A 3 -23.89 15.78 -19.74
C SER A 3 -23.46 15.04 -18.46
N LEU A 4 -24.13 13.92 -18.14
CA LEU A 4 -23.79 13.10 -16.96
C LEU A 4 -22.38 12.50 -17.06
N ILE A 5 -22.00 12.03 -18.25
CA ILE A 5 -20.65 11.48 -18.49
C ILE A 5 -19.60 12.58 -18.30
N LYS A 6 -19.82 13.78 -18.85
CA LYS A 6 -18.89 14.91 -18.68
C LYS A 6 -18.77 15.33 -17.21
N THR A 7 -19.87 15.36 -16.47
CA THR A 7 -19.86 15.65 -15.03
C THR A 7 -19.10 14.56 -14.26
N ALA A 8 -19.37 13.28 -14.52
CA ALA A 8 -18.69 12.17 -13.87
C ALA A 8 -17.18 12.19 -14.13
N VAL A 9 -16.76 12.41 -15.39
CA VAL A 9 -15.33 12.52 -15.76
C VAL A 9 -14.67 13.72 -15.09
N ARG A 10 -15.37 14.86 -15.00
CA ARG A 10 -14.84 16.05 -14.32
C ARG A 10 -14.67 15.81 -12.83
N THR A 11 -15.67 15.23 -12.17
CA THR A 11 -15.59 14.87 -10.75
C THR A 11 -14.48 13.88 -10.48
N TYR A 12 -14.35 12.83 -11.30
CA TYR A 12 -13.26 11.88 -11.19
C TYR A 12 -11.90 12.56 -11.33
N ARG A 13 -11.72 13.39 -12.36
CA ARG A 13 -10.46 14.10 -12.57
C ARG A 13 -10.13 15.00 -11.39
N HIS A 14 -11.13 15.69 -10.85
CA HIS A 14 -10.97 16.56 -9.71
C HIS A 14 -10.50 15.81 -8.46
N LEU A 15 -11.18 14.73 -8.12
CA LEU A 15 -10.87 13.94 -6.92
C LEU A 15 -9.51 13.24 -7.02
N VAL A 16 -9.13 12.76 -8.21
CA VAL A 16 -7.93 11.93 -8.39
C VAL A 16 -6.69 12.74 -8.73
N TYR A 17 -6.83 13.82 -9.51
CA TYR A 17 -5.67 14.56 -10.02
C TYR A 17 -5.58 15.97 -9.45
N ASP A 18 -6.68 16.71 -9.35
CA ASP A 18 -6.61 18.11 -8.90
C ASP A 18 -6.36 18.21 -7.37
N LEU A 19 -6.87 17.26 -6.58
CA LEU A 19 -6.63 17.19 -5.13
C LEU A 19 -5.33 16.46 -4.75
N ALA A 20 -4.70 15.77 -5.71
CA ALA A 20 -3.48 15.01 -5.44
C ALA A 20 -2.27 15.93 -5.27
N ASP A 21 -1.33 15.51 -4.42
CA ASP A 21 -0.06 16.23 -4.26
C ASP A 21 0.81 16.02 -5.52
N PRO A 22 1.06 17.08 -6.32
CA PRO A 22 1.80 16.95 -7.59
C PRO A 22 3.23 16.44 -7.38
N ARG A 23 3.80 16.58 -6.17
CA ARG A 23 5.16 16.16 -5.86
C ARG A 23 5.31 14.63 -5.79
N THR A 24 4.19 13.91 -5.74
CA THR A 24 4.14 12.45 -5.68
C THR A 24 3.72 11.79 -7.00
N SER A 25 3.46 12.58 -8.06
CA SER A 25 2.96 12.06 -9.34
C SER A 25 3.91 11.03 -9.97
N GLU A 26 5.21 11.28 -9.86
CA GLU A 26 6.27 10.44 -10.44
C GLU A 26 6.66 9.25 -9.54
N TRP A 27 6.00 9.08 -8.39
CA TRP A 27 6.31 7.99 -7.49
C TRP A 27 5.73 6.68 -8.01
N PHE A 28 6.45 5.58 -7.76
CA PHE A 28 6.11 4.24 -8.23
C PHE A 28 4.66 3.83 -7.89
N LEU A 29 3.76 3.74 -8.87
CA LEU A 29 2.33 3.40 -8.70
C LEU A 29 1.44 4.53 -8.12
N MET A 30 1.92 5.79 -8.06
CA MET A 30 1.10 6.97 -7.72
C MET A 30 0.60 7.75 -8.94
N GLY A 31 1.18 7.56 -10.12
CA GLY A 31 0.78 8.30 -11.33
C GLY A 31 -0.65 8.01 -11.81
N SER A 32 -1.25 6.87 -11.44
CA SER A 32 -2.65 6.56 -11.74
C SER A 32 -3.21 5.55 -10.74
N PRO A 33 -4.46 5.72 -10.27
CA PRO A 33 -5.12 4.74 -9.39
C PRO A 33 -5.36 3.40 -10.09
N LEU A 34 -5.26 3.34 -11.42
CA LEU A 34 -5.43 2.11 -12.17
C LEU A 34 -4.30 1.11 -11.93
N TYR A 35 -3.08 1.59 -11.61
CA TYR A 35 -1.95 0.71 -11.35
C TYR A 35 -2.15 -0.17 -10.10
N PRO A 36 -2.39 0.39 -8.89
CA PRO A 36 -2.68 -0.43 -7.71
C PRO A 36 -3.96 -1.26 -7.87
N LEU A 37 -4.97 -0.74 -8.58
CA LEU A 37 -6.19 -1.50 -8.88
C LEU A 37 -5.90 -2.75 -9.72
N GLY A 38 -5.05 -2.64 -10.74
CA GLY A 38 -4.63 -3.77 -11.57
C GLY A 38 -3.87 -4.83 -10.76
N ILE A 39 -2.98 -4.40 -9.85
CA ILE A 39 -2.26 -5.30 -8.95
C ILE A 39 -3.26 -6.03 -8.04
N LEU A 40 -4.20 -5.30 -7.42
CA LEU A 40 -5.20 -5.90 -6.54
C LEU A 40 -6.09 -6.92 -7.27
N LEU A 41 -6.60 -6.56 -8.45
CA LEU A 41 -7.44 -7.45 -9.25
C LEU A 41 -6.69 -8.70 -9.70
N SER A 42 -5.43 -8.54 -10.13
CA SER A 42 -4.59 -9.69 -10.52
C SER A 42 -4.25 -10.59 -9.33
N TYR A 43 -3.99 -10.03 -8.15
CA TYR A 43 -3.80 -10.77 -6.90
C TYR A 43 -5.04 -11.59 -6.54
N VAL A 44 -6.22 -10.96 -6.53
CA VAL A 44 -7.48 -11.65 -6.21
C VAL A 44 -7.76 -12.77 -7.20
N TYR A 45 -7.59 -12.51 -8.51
CA TYR A 45 -7.74 -13.54 -9.54
C TYR A 45 -6.76 -14.71 -9.33
N PHE A 46 -5.51 -14.41 -9.03
CA PHE A 46 -4.49 -15.43 -8.77
C PHE A 46 -4.84 -16.28 -7.55
N VAL A 47 -5.20 -15.69 -6.42
CA VAL A 47 -5.46 -16.41 -5.17
C VAL A 47 -6.79 -17.17 -5.20
N LYS A 48 -7.83 -16.62 -5.85
CA LYS A 48 -9.18 -17.23 -5.82
C LYS A 48 -9.44 -18.19 -6.98
N VAL A 49 -8.80 -18.00 -8.13
CA VAL A 49 -9.12 -18.76 -9.34
C VAL A 49 -7.91 -19.54 -9.84
N ALA A 50 -6.82 -18.85 -10.21
CA ALA A 50 -5.69 -19.49 -10.87
C ALA A 50 -4.93 -20.45 -9.93
N GLY A 51 -4.66 -20.03 -8.70
CA GLY A 51 -3.94 -20.78 -7.67
C GLY A 51 -4.64 -22.09 -7.30
N PRO A 52 -5.91 -22.07 -6.85
CA PRO A 52 -6.66 -23.29 -6.53
C PRO A 52 -6.78 -24.24 -7.73
N ARG A 53 -6.97 -23.71 -8.95
CA ARG A 53 -7.03 -24.52 -10.18
C ARG A 53 -5.69 -25.21 -10.47
N TYR A 54 -4.58 -24.53 -10.22
CA TYR A 54 -3.23 -25.09 -10.39
C TYR A 54 -2.86 -26.11 -9.31
N MET A 55 -3.37 -25.93 -8.09
CA MET A 55 -3.11 -26.82 -6.95
C MET A 55 -4.03 -28.03 -6.87
N LYS A 56 -5.07 -28.13 -7.72
CA LYS A 56 -6.09 -29.19 -7.67
C LYS A 56 -5.50 -30.61 -7.65
N ASP A 57 -4.48 -30.86 -8.45
CA ASP A 57 -3.87 -32.18 -8.61
C ASP A 57 -2.48 -32.26 -7.95
N ARG A 58 -2.19 -31.38 -6.97
CA ARG A 58 -0.88 -31.27 -6.33
C ARG A 58 -0.99 -31.26 -4.80
N PRO A 59 -0.08 -31.94 -4.08
CA PRO A 59 -0.02 -31.84 -2.63
C PRO A 59 0.40 -30.43 -2.20
N ALA A 60 -0.02 -30.03 -1.00
CA ALA A 60 0.34 -28.74 -0.43
C ALA A 60 1.87 -28.61 -0.24
N TYR A 61 2.42 -27.43 -0.56
CA TYR A 61 3.84 -27.14 -0.39
C TYR A 61 4.19 -26.89 1.08
N SER A 62 5.25 -27.52 1.58
CA SER A 62 5.80 -27.26 2.92
C SER A 62 6.64 -25.97 2.94
N LEU A 63 5.98 -24.82 3.05
CA LEU A 63 6.62 -23.49 3.02
C LEU A 63 7.01 -22.96 4.41
N ASN A 64 6.93 -23.79 5.47
CA ASN A 64 7.07 -23.36 6.87
C ASN A 64 8.34 -22.54 7.15
N ARG A 65 9.49 -22.94 6.59
CA ARG A 65 10.76 -22.19 6.78
C ARG A 65 10.74 -20.83 6.07
N ILE A 66 10.16 -20.77 4.88
CA ILE A 66 10.04 -19.55 4.09
C ILE A 66 9.08 -18.58 4.78
N VAL A 67 7.93 -19.08 5.27
CA VAL A 67 6.97 -18.30 6.04
C VAL A 67 7.57 -17.80 7.36
N ALA A 68 8.33 -18.63 8.06
CA ALA A 68 9.03 -18.22 9.28
C ALA A 68 10.05 -17.09 9.02
N LEU A 69 10.88 -17.23 7.98
CA LEU A 69 11.83 -16.19 7.58
C LEU A 69 11.12 -14.89 7.19
N TYR A 70 10.06 -15.01 6.41
CA TYR A 70 9.22 -13.88 6.00
C TYR A 70 8.66 -13.12 7.21
N ASN A 71 8.09 -13.82 8.20
CA ASN A 71 7.56 -13.21 9.41
C ASN A 71 8.67 -12.49 10.23
N ILE A 72 9.87 -13.07 10.31
CA ILE A 72 11.00 -12.42 11.01
C ILE A 72 11.39 -11.12 10.31
N ILE A 73 11.53 -11.13 8.98
CA ILE A 73 11.82 -9.92 8.20
C ILE A 73 10.71 -8.89 8.39
N GLN A 74 9.45 -9.31 8.38
CA GLN A 74 8.31 -8.43 8.58
C GLN A 74 8.33 -7.77 9.97
N ILE A 75 8.66 -8.52 11.03
CA ILE A 75 8.81 -7.95 12.37
C ILE A 75 9.91 -6.88 12.40
N LEU A 76 11.07 -7.14 11.78
CA LEU A 76 12.17 -6.18 11.73
C LEU A 76 11.80 -4.90 10.97
N LEU A 77 11.10 -5.03 9.84
CA LEU A 77 10.60 -3.90 9.06
C LEU A 77 9.58 -3.08 9.86
N ASN A 78 8.63 -3.75 10.52
CA ASN A 78 7.62 -3.09 11.36
C ASN A 78 8.27 -2.32 12.53
N VAL A 79 9.30 -2.89 13.18
CA VAL A 79 10.06 -2.19 14.23
C VAL A 79 10.76 -0.96 13.66
N ALA A 80 11.37 -1.07 12.49
CA ALA A 80 12.03 0.07 11.84
C ALA A 80 11.03 1.20 11.52
N ILE A 81 9.85 0.85 10.98
CA ILE A 81 8.76 1.79 10.70
C ILE A 81 8.27 2.45 11.98
N PHE A 82 8.07 1.67 13.04
CA PHE A 82 7.62 2.17 14.34
C PHE A 82 8.57 3.22 14.90
N ILE A 83 9.89 3.00 14.84
CA ILE A 83 10.89 3.99 15.29
C ILE A 83 10.77 5.30 14.48
N LYS A 84 10.57 5.21 13.15
CA LYS A 84 10.38 6.40 12.30
C LYS A 84 9.08 7.12 12.64
N ALA A 85 7.99 6.37 12.84
CA ALA A 85 6.70 6.92 13.22
C ALA A 85 6.77 7.66 14.58
N VAL A 86 7.40 7.06 15.59
CA VAL A 86 7.63 7.72 16.89
C VAL A 86 8.40 9.02 16.71
N LYS A 87 9.48 9.03 15.90
CA LYS A 87 10.22 10.25 15.61
C LYS A 87 9.33 11.33 14.98
N ILE A 88 8.46 10.98 14.03
CA ILE A 88 7.52 11.92 13.39
C ILE A 88 6.53 12.47 14.43
N VAL A 89 5.96 11.61 15.27
CA VAL A 89 5.03 11.98 16.34
C VAL A 89 5.67 12.93 17.35
N MET A 90 6.92 12.70 17.73
CA MET A 90 7.64 13.58 18.67
C MET A 90 7.99 14.96 18.09
N MET A 91 7.96 15.11 16.77
CA MET A 91 8.22 16.38 16.08
C MET A 91 6.96 17.21 15.84
N GLN A 92 5.76 16.68 16.12
CA GLN A 92 4.48 17.29 15.74
C GLN A 92 3.48 17.33 16.89
N ASN A 93 2.41 18.12 16.73
CA ASN A 93 1.29 18.07 17.66
C ASN A 93 0.51 16.77 17.46
N ILE A 94 0.33 16.00 18.52
CA ILE A 94 -0.36 14.70 18.47
C ILE A 94 -1.88 14.81 18.29
N VAL A 95 -2.46 16.00 18.51
CA VAL A 95 -3.91 16.23 18.46
C VAL A 95 -4.33 16.73 17.08
N CYS A 96 -3.71 17.80 16.60
CA CYS A 96 -4.00 18.39 15.30
C CYS A 96 -2.71 18.93 14.70
N GLU A 97 -2.29 18.34 13.58
CA GLU A 97 -1.21 18.85 12.75
C GLU A 97 -1.73 18.87 11.30
N ALA A 98 -1.68 20.04 10.65
CA ALA A 98 -2.02 20.14 9.24
C ALA A 98 -0.91 19.53 8.38
N VAL A 99 -1.27 19.01 7.21
CA VAL A 99 -0.29 18.50 6.25
C VAL A 99 0.55 19.67 5.72
N ASP A 100 1.86 19.59 5.91
CA ASP A 100 2.82 20.57 5.37
C ASP A 100 3.15 20.26 3.91
N TYR A 101 2.66 21.11 3.01
CA TYR A 101 2.92 21.02 1.57
C TYR A 101 4.19 21.77 1.12
N SER A 102 5.03 22.23 2.04
CA SER A 102 6.33 22.81 1.71
C SER A 102 7.40 21.74 1.41
N ASP A 103 8.53 22.17 0.86
CA ASP A 103 9.73 21.33 0.69
C ASP A 103 10.73 21.51 1.84
N SER A 104 10.20 21.77 3.05
CA SER A 104 11.02 21.76 4.26
C SER A 104 11.63 20.37 4.51
N PRO A 105 12.81 20.26 5.14
CA PRO A 105 13.44 18.97 5.44
C PRO A 105 12.53 18.03 6.25
N ARG A 106 11.67 18.60 7.11
CA ARG A 106 10.69 17.86 7.91
C ARG A 106 9.55 17.33 7.05
N ALA A 107 8.93 18.17 6.21
CA ALA A 107 7.85 17.75 5.33
C ALA A 107 8.30 16.68 4.34
N LEU A 108 9.50 16.85 3.75
CA LEU A 108 10.09 15.86 2.86
C LEU A 108 10.35 14.53 3.57
N TYR A 109 10.87 14.57 4.80
CA TYR A 109 11.08 13.37 5.61
C TYR A 109 9.77 12.61 5.85
N VAL A 110 8.72 13.29 6.31
CA VAL A 110 7.41 12.66 6.54
C VAL A 110 6.87 12.07 5.25
N ARG A 111 6.87 12.84 4.15
CA ARG A 111 6.39 12.40 2.83
C ARG A 111 7.07 11.13 2.34
N ILE A 112 8.40 11.08 2.38
CA ILE A 112 9.20 9.93 1.95
C ILE A 112 8.94 8.73 2.87
N GLN A 113 8.86 8.94 4.19
CA GLN A 113 8.57 7.83 5.11
C GLN A 113 7.16 7.27 4.91
N SER A 114 6.14 8.13 4.78
CA SER A 114 4.75 7.71 4.50
C SER A 114 4.63 6.88 3.23
N TRP A 115 5.40 7.23 2.20
CA TRP A 115 5.47 6.42 0.99
C TRP A 115 6.14 5.07 1.22
N ARG A 116 7.30 5.07 1.87
CA ARG A 116 8.06 3.84 2.16
C ARG A 116 7.27 2.87 3.01
N THR A 117 6.46 3.35 3.96
CA THR A 117 5.59 2.50 4.80
C THR A 117 4.50 1.81 3.98
N VAL A 118 3.92 2.50 2.99
CA VAL A 118 2.91 1.89 2.11
C VAL A 118 3.52 0.74 1.31
N TRP A 119 4.76 0.86 0.85
CA TRP A 119 5.41 -0.19 0.04
C TRP A 119 6.09 -1.29 0.82
N SER A 120 6.58 -1.01 2.03
CA SER A 120 7.10 -2.07 2.90
C SER A 120 6.01 -3.07 3.28
N ASP A 121 4.79 -2.57 3.51
CA ASP A 121 3.69 -3.35 4.07
C ASP A 121 2.69 -3.79 3.00
N GLY A 122 2.60 -3.07 1.87
CA GLY A 122 1.76 -3.45 0.72
C GLY A 122 2.21 -4.73 0.00
N PHE A 123 3.44 -5.16 0.22
CA PHE A 123 3.95 -6.47 -0.18
C PHE A 123 3.86 -7.52 0.92
N ALA A 124 3.16 -7.22 2.02
CA ALA A 124 2.86 -8.22 3.01
C ALA A 124 1.56 -8.93 2.67
N PRO A 125 1.58 -10.11 1.99
CA PRO A 125 0.42 -10.96 2.04
C PRO A 125 0.19 -11.25 3.52
N SER A 126 -1.01 -10.95 3.99
CA SER A 126 -1.53 -11.42 5.27
C SER A 126 -1.63 -12.95 5.23
N VAL A 127 -0.48 -13.63 5.31
CA VAL A 127 -0.31 -15.10 5.38
C VAL A 127 -0.92 -15.64 6.68
N TYR A 128 -1.15 -14.77 7.67
CA TYR A 128 -1.81 -15.13 8.92
C TYR A 128 -3.28 -15.54 8.77
N ILE A 129 -4.02 -15.02 7.77
CA ILE A 129 -5.46 -15.36 7.64
C ILE A 129 -5.64 -16.77 7.06
N THR A 130 -4.69 -17.28 6.27
CA THR A 130 -4.80 -18.61 5.67
C THR A 130 -4.40 -19.75 6.60
N GLN A 131 -3.70 -19.47 7.71
CA GLN A 131 -3.26 -20.49 8.68
C GLN A 131 -4.25 -20.68 9.84
N LEU A 132 -5.21 -19.78 10.05
CA LEU A 132 -6.23 -19.91 11.11
C LEU A 132 -7.49 -20.67 10.66
N HIS A 133 -7.61 -20.97 9.36
CA HIS A 133 -8.77 -21.64 8.75
C HIS A 133 -8.39 -22.91 7.98
N ALA A 134 -7.34 -23.61 8.42
CA ALA A 134 -6.96 -24.92 7.92
C ALA A 134 -6.87 -25.92 9.08
#